data_AF-A0A6F8SN04-F1
#
_entry.id   AF-A0A6F8SN04-F1
#
_cell.length_a   1.000
_cell.length_b   1.000
_cell.length_c   1.000
_cell.angle_alpha   90.00
_cell.angle_beta   90.00
_cell.angle_gamma   90.00
#
_symmetry.space_group_name_H-M   'P 1'
#
loop_
_entity.id
_entity.type
_entity.pdbx_description
1 polymer ?
#
loop_
_entity_poly.entity_id
_entity_poly.type
_entity_poly.pdbx_seq_one_letter_code
_entity_poly.pdbx_strand_id
1 'polypeptide(L)'
;MKICPVCESTLFDDMDTCFGCLYRFGSDPALEAARSAKAVPWPVDGGEGECAASRGGEGGSAAPTAQEMSVPGWRLRVRSEGLQPRGSSLTVEIEPV
;
A
#
# COMPACT_ATOMS: atom_id res chain seq x y z
N MET A 1 12.36 3.49 -7.29
CA MET A 1 13.23 2.40 -6.82
C MET A 1 12.62 1.10 -7.33
N LYS A 2 13.40 0.25 -7.98
CA LYS A 2 13.00 -1.10 -8.42
C LYS A 2 13.71 -2.15 -7.57
N ILE A 3 13.29 -3.41 -7.66
CA ILE A 3 14.05 -4.50 -7.03
C ILE A 3 14.45 -5.56 -8.05
N CYS A 4 15.64 -6.13 -7.88
CA CYS A 4 16.13 -7.16 -8.77
C CYS A 4 15.25 -8.41 -8.66
N PRO A 5 14.79 -9.02 -9.77
CA PRO A 5 14.03 -10.26 -9.72
C PRO A 5 14.83 -11.49 -9.33
N VAL A 6 16.16 -11.40 -9.31
CA VAL A 6 17.06 -12.52 -8.98
C VAL A 6 17.51 -12.48 -7.53
N CYS A 7 18.11 -11.36 -7.09
CA CYS A 7 18.69 -11.25 -5.74
C CYS A 7 17.89 -10.38 -4.76
N GLU A 8 16.73 -9.87 -5.19
CA GLU A 8 15.81 -9.07 -4.36
C GLU A 8 16.39 -7.75 -3.79
N SER A 9 17.58 -7.32 -4.23
CA SER A 9 18.15 -6.03 -3.83
C SER A 9 17.34 -4.86 -4.38
N THR A 10 17.14 -3.82 -3.58
CA THR A 10 16.59 -2.52 -4.01
C THR A 10 17.62 -1.74 -4.83
N LEU A 11 17.21 -1.22 -5.98
CA LEU A 11 18.02 -0.46 -6.93
C LEU A 11 17.28 0.79 -7.40
N PHE A 12 18.01 1.74 -7.98
CA PHE A 12 17.42 2.87 -8.68
C PHE A 12 16.76 2.43 -9.99
N ASP A 13 15.74 3.15 -10.45
CA ASP A 13 14.93 2.74 -11.61
C ASP A 13 15.71 2.80 -12.93
N ASP A 14 16.67 3.72 -13.03
CA ASP A 14 17.54 3.96 -14.19
C ASP A 14 18.64 2.91 -14.38
N MET A 15 18.84 1.99 -13.44
CA MET A 15 19.91 0.99 -13.54
C MET A 15 19.58 -0.14 -14.52
N ASP A 16 20.30 -0.27 -15.62
CA ASP A 16 20.07 -1.35 -16.60
C ASP A 16 20.59 -2.73 -16.15
N THR A 17 21.42 -2.79 -15.11
CA THR A 17 22.01 -4.04 -14.59
C THR A 17 22.10 -3.99 -13.07
N CYS A 18 21.76 -5.09 -12.42
CA CYS A 18 21.94 -5.23 -10.97
C CYS A 18 23.40 -5.54 -10.65
N PHE A 19 24.08 -4.65 -9.91
CA PHE A 19 25.48 -4.90 -9.52
C PHE A 19 25.65 -5.97 -8.42
N GLY A 20 24.57 -6.42 -7.78
CA GLY A 20 24.63 -7.50 -6.78
C GLY A 20 24.68 -8.91 -7.40
N CYS A 21 24.01 -9.12 -8.53
CA CYS A 21 23.92 -10.45 -9.18
C CYS A 21 24.15 -10.44 -10.70
N LEU A 22 24.50 -9.29 -11.27
CA LEU A 22 24.75 -9.07 -12.70
C LEU A 22 23.55 -9.36 -13.62
N TYR A 23 22.34 -9.45 -13.07
CA TYR A 23 21.12 -9.56 -13.87
C TYR A 23 20.91 -8.28 -14.71
N ARG A 24 20.66 -8.44 -16.01
CA ARG A 24 20.39 -7.35 -16.95
C ARG A 24 18.87 -7.20 -17.13
N PHE A 25 18.33 -6.04 -16.79
CA PHE A 25 16.90 -5.80 -16.92
C PHE A 25 16.47 -5.83 -18.40
N GLY A 26 15.31 -6.43 -18.68
CA GLY A 26 14.80 -6.70 -20.02
C GLY A 26 15.32 -7.99 -20.67
N SER A 27 16.21 -8.76 -20.01
CA SER A 27 16.66 -10.06 -20.55
C SER A 27 15.60 -11.16 -20.42
N ASP A 28 14.75 -11.09 -19.39
CA ASP A 28 13.65 -12.04 -19.18
C ASP A 28 12.37 -11.28 -18.71
N PRO A 29 11.49 -10.91 -19.65
CA PRO A 29 10.24 -10.22 -19.34
C PRO A 29 9.28 -11.05 -18.49
N ALA A 30 9.31 -12.38 -18.61
CA ALA A 30 8.40 -13.26 -17.87
C ALA A 30 8.76 -13.28 -16.39
N LEU A 31 10.06 -13.34 -16.08
CA LEU A 31 10.58 -13.23 -14.72
C LEU A 31 10.25 -11.87 -14.09
N GLU A 32 10.40 -10.78 -14.84
CA GLU A 32 10.09 -9.42 -14.38
C GLU A 32 8.60 -9.20 -14.11
N ALA A 33 7.73 -9.76 -14.98
CA ALA A 33 6.29 -9.74 -14.80
C ALA A 33 5.85 -10.56 -13.58
N ALA A 34 6.39 -11.78 -13.40
CA ALA A 34 6.10 -12.63 -12.26
C ALA A 34 6.45 -11.95 -10.92
N ARG A 35 7.57 -11.23 -10.88
CA ARG A 35 7.93 -10.42 -9.71
C ARG A 35 6.95 -9.27 -9.47
N SER A 36 6.56 -8.56 -10.52
CA SER A 36 5.62 -7.43 -10.40
C SER A 36 4.26 -7.89 -9.88
N ALA A 37 3.82 -9.09 -10.26
CA ALA A 37 2.61 -9.73 -9.73
C ALA A 37 2.74 -10.20 -8.27
N LYS A 38 3.97 -10.50 -7.80
CA LYS A 38 4.25 -10.86 -6.40
C LYS A 38 4.22 -9.65 -5.46
N ALA A 39 4.28 -8.44 -5.98
CA ALA A 39 4.03 -7.25 -5.18
C ALA A 39 2.58 -7.33 -4.71
N VAL A 40 2.38 -7.58 -3.41
CA VAL A 40 1.05 -7.69 -2.82
C VAL A 40 0.31 -6.39 -3.13
N PRO A 41 -0.80 -6.44 -3.89
CA PRO A 41 -1.58 -5.24 -4.12
C PRO A 41 -2.02 -4.72 -2.75
N TRP A 42 -1.73 -3.45 -2.50
CA TRP A 42 -2.31 -2.75 -1.37
C TRP A 42 -3.83 -2.96 -1.42
N PRO A 43 -4.52 -3.25 -0.30
CA PRO A 43 -5.99 -3.27 -0.30
C PRO A 43 -6.45 -1.87 -0.71
N VAL A 44 -6.85 -1.72 -1.96
CA VAL A 44 -7.62 -0.55 -2.36
C VAL A 44 -9.02 -0.85 -1.84
N ASP A 45 -9.48 -0.09 -0.84
CA ASP A 45 -10.90 -0.08 -0.54
C ASP A 45 -11.60 0.32 -1.85
N GLY A 46 -12.41 -0.60 -2.37
CA GLY A 46 -13.15 -0.41 -3.62
C GLY A 46 -14.07 0.80 -3.50
N GLY A 47 -13.61 1.93 -4.02
CA GLY A 47 -14.38 3.15 -4.21
C GLY A 47 -14.44 3.48 -5.69
N GLU A 48 -15.06 2.61 -6.47
CA GLU A 48 -15.66 2.96 -7.77
C GLU A 48 -16.74 4.01 -7.52
N GLY A 49 -16.39 5.27 -7.74
CA GLY A 49 -17.26 6.43 -7.56
C GLY A 49 -17.30 7.26 -8.84
N GLU A 50 -18.20 6.85 -9.74
CA GLU A 50 -18.58 7.52 -10.97
C GLU A 50 -18.81 9.03 -10.75
N CYS A 51 -18.30 9.86 -11.66
CA CYS A 51 -18.53 11.30 -11.63
C CYS A 51 -20.00 11.63 -11.92
N ALA A 52 -20.84 11.64 -10.89
CA ALA A 52 -22.20 12.16 -10.96
C ALA A 52 -22.29 13.46 -10.16
N ALA A 53 -22.40 14.57 -10.88
CA ALA A 53 -22.80 15.85 -10.32
C ALA A 53 -24.22 15.75 -9.75
N SER A 54 -24.43 16.11 -8.48
CA SER A 54 -25.52 16.98 -8.00
C SER A 54 -25.57 17.09 -6.47
N ARG A 55 -25.62 18.36 -6.03
CA ARG A 55 -26.31 18.94 -4.85
C ARG A 55 -26.67 18.04 -3.64
N GLY A 56 -26.11 18.45 -2.50
CA GLY A 56 -26.88 18.78 -1.28
C GLY A 56 -27.21 17.63 -0.33
N GLY A 57 -26.91 17.81 0.96
CA GLY A 57 -27.50 17.00 2.03
C GLY A 57 -26.53 16.56 3.12
N GLU A 58 -26.43 17.41 4.15
CA GLU A 58 -26.49 17.06 5.58
C GLU A 58 -25.47 16.08 6.20
N GLY A 59 -24.80 16.60 7.25
CA GLY A 59 -23.76 15.91 7.99
C GLY A 59 -24.27 14.69 8.76
N GLY A 60 -23.62 13.56 8.53
CA GLY A 60 -23.60 12.41 9.42
C GLY A 60 -22.24 12.32 10.09
N SER A 61 -22.18 12.68 11.37
CA SER A 61 -21.04 12.39 12.25
C SER A 61 -20.93 10.87 12.41
N ALA A 62 -20.10 10.23 11.59
CA ALA A 62 -19.74 8.84 11.76
C ALA A 62 -18.77 8.75 12.95
N ALA A 63 -19.19 8.08 14.01
CA ALA A 63 -18.31 7.78 15.13
C ALA A 63 -17.06 7.04 14.62
N PRO A 64 -15.86 7.37 15.12
CA PRO A 64 -14.62 6.76 14.65
C PRO A 64 -14.63 5.27 14.95
N THR A 65 -14.72 4.43 13.91
CA THR A 65 -14.65 2.98 14.07
C THR A 65 -13.20 2.60 14.30
N ALA A 66 -12.84 2.18 15.51
CA ALA A 66 -11.53 1.61 15.77
C ALA A 66 -11.50 0.20 15.17
N GLN A 67 -10.60 -0.06 14.23
CA GLN A 67 -10.37 -1.39 13.67
C GLN A 67 -9.22 -2.06 14.41
N GLU A 68 -9.49 -3.17 15.09
CA GLU A 68 -8.47 -3.98 15.76
C GLU A 68 -8.02 -5.11 14.83
N MET A 69 -6.70 -5.29 14.69
CA MET A 69 -6.11 -6.39 13.93
C MET A 69 -5.04 -7.10 14.76
N SER A 70 -4.90 -8.40 14.53
CA SER A 70 -3.91 -9.23 15.23
C SER A 70 -2.87 -9.76 14.24
N VAL A 71 -1.61 -9.59 14.58
CA VAL A 71 -0.47 -10.25 13.93
C VAL A 71 0.30 -11.02 14.99
N PRO A 72 1.03 -12.10 14.65
CA PRO A 72 1.68 -12.95 15.66
C PRO A 72 2.55 -12.15 16.65
N GLY A 73 2.19 -12.18 17.94
CA GLY A 73 2.87 -11.48 19.02
C GLY A 73 2.47 -10.01 19.24
N TRP A 74 1.55 -9.47 18.45
CA TRP A 74 1.17 -8.05 18.54
C TRP A 74 -0.32 -7.81 18.27
N ARG A 75 -0.88 -6.86 19.00
CA ARG A 75 -2.21 -6.28 18.81
C ARG A 75 -2.05 -4.88 18.24
N LEU A 76 -2.79 -4.59 17.18
CA LEU A 76 -2.78 -3.31 16.50
C LEU A 76 -4.19 -2.72 16.57
N ARG A 77 -4.31 -1.44 16.96
CA ARG A 77 -5.58 -0.70 16.92
C ARG A 77 -5.42 0.51 16.01
N VAL A 78 -6.24 0.58 14.97
CA VAL A 78 -6.26 1.69 14.01
C VAL A 78 -7.52 2.50 14.24
N ARG A 79 -7.37 3.81 14.44
CA ARG A 79 -8.49 4.76 14.56
C ARG A 79 -8.41 5.81 13.49
N SER A 80 -9.51 6.04 12.78
CA SER A 80 -9.65 7.19 11.90
C SER A 80 -10.05 8.42 12.71
N GLU A 81 -9.25 9.47 12.66
CA GLU A 81 -9.53 10.73 13.37
C GLU A 81 -10.32 11.74 12.52
N GLY A 82 -10.58 11.39 11.27
CA GLY A 82 -11.37 12.18 10.32
C GLY A 82 -10.56 12.65 9.11
N LEU A 83 -11.27 13.22 8.14
CA LEU A 83 -10.68 13.82 6.95
C LEU A 83 -10.02 15.15 7.31
N GLN A 84 -8.71 15.25 7.06
CA GLN A 84 -7.96 16.49 7.12
C GLN A 84 -7.86 17.14 5.73
N PRO A 85 -7.55 18.45 5.66
CA PRO A 85 -7.42 19.17 4.39
C PRO A 85 -6.37 18.59 3.42
N ARG A 86 -5.49 17.70 3.90
CA ARG A 86 -4.43 17.04 3.12
C ARG A 86 -4.60 15.52 2.97
N GLY A 87 -5.73 14.96 3.42
CA GLY A 87 -6.01 13.53 3.38
C GLY A 87 -6.54 12.98 4.71
N SER A 88 -6.59 11.66 4.85
CA SER A 88 -7.10 11.00 6.06
C SER A 88 -6.05 10.98 7.19
N SER A 89 -6.44 11.35 8.41
CA SER A 89 -5.61 11.14 9.61
C SER A 89 -5.97 9.83 10.29
N LEU A 90 -4.96 9.00 10.55
CA LEU A 90 -5.10 7.71 11.23
C LEU A 90 -4.14 7.65 12.42
N THR A 91 -4.64 7.19 13.57
CA THR A 91 -3.85 6.86 14.77
C THR A 91 -3.72 5.35 14.88
N VAL A 92 -2.48 4.86 15.03
CA VAL A 92 -2.17 3.43 15.15
C VAL A 92 -1.52 3.16 16.51
N GLU A 93 -2.15 2.32 17.33
CA GLU A 93 -1.61 1.84 18.61
C GLU A 93 -1.11 0.40 18.44
N ILE A 94 0.05 0.09 19.02
CA ILE A 94 0.72 -1.22 18.90
C ILE A 94 1.03 -1.74 20.31
N GLU A 95 0.44 -2.87 20.69
CA GLU A 95 0.64 -3.51 21.99
C GLU A 95 1.21 -4.92 21.79
N PRO A 96 2.25 -5.36 22.53
CA PRO A 96 2.64 -6.76 22.57
C PRO A 96 1.54 -7.59 23.25
N VAL A 97 1.30 -8.82 22.75
CA VAL A 97 0.29 -9.76 23.30
C VAL A 97 0.96 -10.87 24.10
#